data_AF-A0A098Y425-F1
#
_entry.id   AF-A0A098Y425-F1
#
_cell.length_a   1.000
_cell.length_b   1.000
_cell.length_c   1.000
_cell.angle_alpha   90.00
_cell.angle_beta   90.00
_cell.angle_gamma   90.00
#
_symmetry.space_group_name_H-M   'P 1'
#
loop_
_entity.id
_entity.type
_entity.pdbx_description
1 polymer ?
#
loop_
_entity_poly.entity_id
_entity_poly.type
_entity_poly.pdbx_seq_one_letter_code
_entity_poly.pdbx_strand_id
1 'polypeptide(L)' 'MCVCTCKPAYSSSLTDAEWALVEPLLPAHDPHAGGRPLKHDRRLVLDSILYVLVSGCAWRLL' A
#
# COMPACT_ATOMS: atom_id res chain seq x y z
N MET A 1 -16.59 7.52 -2.07
CA MET A 1 -16.21 8.49 -1.02
C MET A 1 -14.82 8.99 -1.35
N CYS A 2 -14.66 10.28 -1.60
CA CYS A 2 -13.45 10.87 -2.19
C CYS A 2 -12.17 10.50 -1.44
N VAL A 3 -11.31 9.71 -2.09
CA VAL A 3 -9.91 9.48 -1.68
C VAL A 3 -9.01 10.43 -2.46
N CYS A 4 -9.06 11.72 -2.15
CA CYS A 4 -7.97 12.62 -2.53
C CYS A 4 -6.80 12.33 -1.58
N THR A 5 -6.06 11.23 -1.81
CA THR A 5 -4.81 10.96 -1.09
C THR A 5 -3.67 11.74 -1.76
N CYS A 6 -3.71 13.07 -1.68
CA CYS A 6 -2.64 13.90 -2.25
C CYS A 6 -1.33 13.80 -1.46
N LYS A 7 -1.29 13.02 -0.37
CA LYS A 7 -0.12 12.85 0.48
C LYS A 7 0.17 11.38 0.74
N PRO A 8 1.43 10.93 0.59
CA PRO A 8 1.85 9.59 0.98
C PRO A 8 1.65 9.34 2.49
N ALA A 9 1.28 8.10 2.85
CA ALA A 9 1.03 7.71 4.24
C ALA A 9 2.30 7.66 5.09
N TYR A 10 3.43 7.30 4.48
CA TYR A 10 4.75 7.21 5.11
C TYR A 10 5.79 7.95 4.28
N SER A 11 6.92 8.35 4.90
CA SER A 11 8.06 8.90 4.16
C SER A 11 8.72 7.89 3.22
N SER A 12 8.49 6.60 3.46
CA SER A 12 8.91 5.46 2.63
C SER A 12 7.86 4.98 1.62
N SER A 13 6.71 5.66 1.52
CA SER A 13 5.66 5.32 0.56
C SER A 13 6.13 5.50 -0.88
N LEU A 14 5.57 4.70 -1.78
CA LEU A 14 5.83 4.85 -3.22
C LEU A 14 5.21 6.13 -3.78
N THR A 15 5.90 6.74 -4.73
CA THR A 15 5.34 7.79 -5.59
C THR A 15 4.24 7.23 -6.49
N ASP A 16 3.37 8.09 -7.02
CA ASP A 16 2.29 7.65 -7.93
C ASP A 16 2.84 6.99 -9.20
N ALA A 17 3.99 7.46 -9.69
CA ALA A 17 4.65 6.90 -10.86
C ALA A 17 5.18 5.48 -10.59
N GLU A 18 5.81 5.25 -9.44
CA GLU A 18 6.27 3.91 -9.04
C GLU A 18 5.09 2.99 -8.77
N TRP A 19 4.05 3.49 -8.12
CA TRP A 19 2.83 2.73 -7.87
C TRP A 19 2.19 2.24 -9.18
N ALA A 20 2.12 3.08 -10.21
CA ALA A 20 1.57 2.73 -11.51
C ALA A 20 2.32 1.56 -12.19
N LEU A 21 3.59 1.34 -11.86
CA LEU A 21 4.38 0.21 -12.35
C LEU A 21 4.13 -1.07 -11.53
N VAL A 22 3.89 -0.93 -10.22
CA VAL A 22 3.70 -2.07 -9.30
C VAL A 22 2.27 -2.61 -9.32
N GLU A 23 1.27 -1.73 -9.35
CA GLU A 23 -0.15 -2.07 -9.32
C GLU A 23 -0.59 -3.14 -10.34
N PRO A 24 -0.15 -3.14 -11.61
CA PRO A 24 -0.57 -4.15 -12.57
C PRO A 24 0.06 -5.53 -12.35
N LEU A 25 1.18 -5.62 -11.62
CA LEU A 25 1.87 -6.90 -11.34
C LEU A 25 1.20 -7.70 -10.21
N LEU A 26 0.30 -7.02 -9.51
CA LEU A 26 -0.31 -7.41 -8.27
C LEU A 26 -1.56 -8.23 -8.62
N PRO A 27 -1.79 -9.43 -8.04
CA PRO A 27 -2.84 -10.35 -8.49
C PRO A 27 -4.22 -9.68 -8.46
N ALA A 28 -5.05 -9.95 -9.46
CA ALA A 28 -6.42 -9.44 -9.50
C ALA A 28 -7.20 -10.00 -8.30
N HIS A 29 -7.95 -9.13 -7.62
CA HIS A 29 -8.83 -9.57 -6.54
C HIS A 29 -10.07 -10.22 -7.14
N ASP A 30 -10.22 -11.52 -6.93
CA ASP A 30 -11.43 -12.26 -7.25
C ASP A 30 -12.34 -12.34 -6.00
N PRO A 31 -13.49 -11.65 -5.98
CA PRO A 31 -14.44 -11.73 -4.87
C PRO A 31 -15.00 -13.14 -4.62
N HIS A 32 -14.88 -14.04 -5.58
CA HIS A 32 -15.38 -15.41 -5.52
C HIS A 32 -14.32 -16.44 -5.13
N ALA A 33 -13.04 -16.05 -5.04
CA ALA A 33 -11.94 -16.94 -4.66
C ALA A 33 -11.96 -17.37 -3.18
N GLY A 34 -12.99 -16.97 -2.42
CA GLY A 34 -13.10 -17.24 -0.99
C GLY A 34 -12.11 -16.42 -0.16
N GLY A 35 -12.05 -16.69 1.14
CA GLY A 35 -11.19 -15.97 2.07
C GLY A 35 -11.80 -14.67 2.63
N ARG A 36 -11.01 -13.96 3.44
CA ARG A 36 -11.46 -12.73 4.10
C ARG A 36 -11.42 -11.56 3.10
N PRO A 37 -12.50 -10.77 2.96
CA PRO A 37 -12.50 -9.59 2.12
C PRO A 37 -11.36 -8.62 2.48
N LEU A 38 -10.73 -8.04 1.46
CA LEU A 38 -9.73 -6.99 1.64
C LEU A 38 -10.37 -5.79 2.33
N LYS A 39 -9.86 -5.44 3.52
CA LYS A 39 -10.31 -4.26 4.28
C LYS A 39 -9.55 -2.99 3.91
N HIS A 40 -8.30 -3.13 3.46
CA HIS A 40 -7.37 -2.03 3.24
C HIS A 40 -7.01 -1.94 1.76
N ASP A 41 -6.71 -0.71 1.32
CA ASP A 41 -6.19 -0.47 -0.02
C ASP A 41 -4.83 -1.16 -0.21
N ARG A 42 -4.60 -1.71 -1.40
CA ARG A 42 -3.38 -2.47 -1.73
C ARG A 42 -2.13 -1.60 -1.62
N ARG A 43 -2.23 -0.34 -2.03
CA ARG A 43 -1.13 0.63 -1.93
C ARG A 43 -0.77 0.87 -0.48
N LEU A 44 -1.77 1.06 0.38
CA LEU A 44 -1.54 1.27 1.80
C LEU A 44 -0.84 0.07 2.44
N VAL A 45 -1.22 -1.16 2.07
CA VAL A 45 -0.56 -2.37 2.56
C VAL A 45 0.90 -2.42 2.13
N LEU A 46 1.21 -2.14 0.87
CA LEU A 46 2.59 -2.15 0.38
C LEU A 46 3.44 -1.02 0.97
N ASP A 47 2.90 0.19 1.05
CA ASP A 47 3.55 1.32 1.71
C ASP A 47 3.87 0.99 3.18
N SER A 48 2.98 0.26 3.87
CA SER A 48 3.21 -0.20 5.25
C SER A 48 4.32 -1.25 5.33
N ILE A 49 4.39 -2.18 4.36
CA ILE A 49 5.48 -3.17 4.28
C ILE A 49 6.82 -2.46 4.04
N LEU A 50 6.86 -1.51 3.10
CA LEU A 50 8.07 -0.72 2.83
C LEU A 50 8.49 0.10 4.03
N TYR A 51 7.55 0.69 4.76
CA TYR A 51 7.83 1.35 6.03
C TYR A 51 8.51 0.41 7.02
N VAL A 52 7.98 -0.81 7.19
CA VAL A 52 8.59 -1.82 8.08
C VAL A 52 10.00 -2.20 7.61
N LEU A 53 10.18 -2.43 6.31
CA LEU A 53 11.48 -2.80 5.74
C LEU A 53 12.53 -1.70 5.90
N VAL A 54 12.15 -0.43 5.72
CA VAL A 54 13.06 0.72 5.85
C VAL A 54 13.33 1.07 7.32
N SER A 55 12.31 1.03 8.18
CA SER A 55 12.39 1.49 9.57
C SER A 55 12.74 0.40 10.59
N GLY A 56 12.58 -0.88 10.25
CA GLY A 56 12.67 -1.97 11.20
C GLY A 56 11.52 -2.00 12.22
N CYS A 57 10.31 -1.55 11.85
CA CYS A 57 9.13 -1.37 12.73
C CYS A 57 9.29 -0.29 13.81
N ALA A 58 10.01 0.80 13.52
CA ALA A 58 10.07 1.93 14.44
C ALA A 58 8.67 2.55 14.66
N TRP A 59 8.41 3.07 15.86
CA TRP A 59 7.17 3.82 16.16
C TRP A 59 7.02 5.08 15.30
N ARG A 60 8.15 5.69 14.93
CA ARG A 60 8.23 6.79 13.98
C ARG A 60 9.58 6.71 13.30
N LEU A 61 9.56 6.74 11.98
CA LEU A 61 10.75 6.98 11.16
C LEU A 61 11.06 8.48 11.23
N LEU A 62 12.18 8.83 11.87
CA LEU A 62 12.68 10.21 12.06
C LEU A 62 13.56 10.63 10.89
#